data_AF-A0AAD4NFA9-F1
#
_entry.id   AF-A0AAD4NFA9-F1
#
_cell.length_a   1.000
_cell.length_b   1.000
_cell.length_c   1.000
_cell.angle_alpha   90.00
_cell.angle_beta   90.00
_cell.angle_gamma   90.00
#
_symmetry.space_group_name_H-M   'P 1'
#
loop_
_entity.id
_entity.type
_entity.pdbx_description
1 polymer ?
#
loop_
_entity_poly.entity_id
_entity_poly.type
_entity_poly.pdbx_seq_one_letter_code
_entity_poly.pdbx_strand_id
1 'polypeptide(L)'
;MVMSSKQRDDLNWAIIDYLESHGFSQTSATLRKEANIDENADPNKLAQVSGLLEKKWTLTTRLQQKVLTLEEKLQQMDREALSGAPTRDKRQPDEWIPRPPERYQLNGHRLPVTKVIFHPVFNVIASCSEDCTVKIWDFESGEFERSIKGHTDAVQDINFNASGKLLVSCSADMSIKIWDFVNSYESNGYCVQNFVGHTDWVRMVRVNGTGSHFASCSNDKTIKVWSMDKQNANSKPKTLVGHDHVVESIFWVPDAFTASIVGADAPKESKMNGDVETPSVLISASRDRSIRFWDVLNCTCLFVLLGHDNWVRSVRVHPGGKYLISVGDDKTMRIWSMEHKRCIKVLQAHNQFVTSIDFHYKLPYVVTSSVDTTIKVWECR
;
A
#
# COMPACT_ATOMS: atom_id res chain seq x y z
N MET A 1 -9.02 39.02 5.19
CA MET A 1 -9.82 38.45 4.08
C MET A 1 -11.23 38.25 4.62
N VAL A 2 -12.24 38.92 4.08
CA VAL A 2 -13.63 38.86 4.59
C VAL A 2 -14.30 37.62 4.01
N MET A 3 -14.80 36.71 4.87
CA MET A 3 -15.51 35.50 4.42
C MET A 3 -16.81 35.86 3.69
N SER A 4 -17.11 35.14 2.60
CA SER A 4 -18.39 35.29 1.90
C SER A 4 -19.55 34.82 2.79
N SER A 5 -20.77 35.30 2.51
CA SER A 5 -21.98 34.89 3.25
C SER A 5 -22.16 33.36 3.22
N LYS A 6 -22.01 32.75 2.04
CA LYS A 6 -22.09 31.30 1.88
C LYS A 6 -21.06 30.54 2.72
N GLN A 7 -19.80 31.02 2.74
CA GLN A 7 -18.75 30.41 3.54
C GLN A 7 -19.02 30.52 5.05
N ARG A 8 -19.61 31.63 5.48
CA ARG A 8 -20.02 31.85 6.87
C ARG A 8 -21.14 30.88 7.26
N ASP A 9 -22.12 30.70 6.40
CA ASP A 9 -23.24 29.80 6.66
C ASP A 9 -22.76 28.34 6.74
N ASP A 10 -21.90 27.91 5.80
CA ASP A 10 -21.31 26.57 5.81
C ASP A 10 -20.45 26.33 7.06
N LEU A 11 -19.73 27.35 7.53
CA LEU A 11 -18.94 27.29 8.77
C LEU A 11 -19.83 27.17 10.00
N ASN A 12 -20.88 27.99 10.10
CA ASN A 12 -21.82 27.94 11.21
C ASN A 12 -22.47 26.56 11.33
N TRP A 13 -22.84 25.96 10.19
CA TRP A 13 -23.35 24.59 10.13
C TRP A 13 -22.36 23.55 10.66
N ALA A 14 -21.08 23.64 10.27
CA ALA A 14 -20.05 22.73 10.76
C ALA A 14 -19.75 22.90 12.27
N ILE A 15 -19.85 24.12 12.80
CA ILE A 15 -19.69 24.38 14.24
C ILE A 15 -20.87 23.81 15.04
N ILE A 16 -22.10 23.97 14.54
CA ILE A 16 -23.30 23.44 15.20
C ILE A 16 -23.23 21.91 15.29
N ASP A 17 -22.88 21.23 14.20
CA ASP A 17 -22.71 19.77 14.17
C ASP A 17 -21.65 19.30 15.18
N TYR A 18 -20.51 19.99 15.24
CA TYR A 18 -19.47 19.70 16.22
C TYR A 18 -19.95 19.86 17.67
N LEU A 19 -20.66 20.94 17.98
CA LEU A 19 -21.18 21.18 19.33
C LEU A 19 -22.22 20.13 19.74
N GLU A 20 -23.08 19.72 18.82
CA GLU A 20 -24.12 18.72 19.08
C GLU A 20 -23.55 17.31 19.27
N SER A 21 -22.61 16.91 18.41
CA SER A 21 -21.91 15.62 18.54
C SER A 21 -21.11 15.50 19.84
N HIS A 22 -20.66 16.62 20.41
CA HIS A 22 -19.92 16.68 21.68
C HIS A 22 -20.79 16.99 22.91
N GLY A 23 -22.11 17.04 22.76
CA GLY A 23 -23.05 17.21 23.88
C GLY A 23 -23.23 18.66 24.38
N PHE A 24 -22.73 19.66 23.65
CA PHE A 24 -22.88 21.09 23.97
C PHE A 24 -24.20 21.67 23.43
N SER A 25 -25.32 21.05 23.78
CA SER A 25 -26.66 21.37 23.24
C SER A 25 -27.16 22.79 23.56
N GLN A 26 -26.79 23.35 24.72
CA GLN A 26 -27.16 24.73 25.07
C GLN A 26 -26.40 25.75 24.20
N THR A 27 -25.12 25.50 23.95
CA THR A 27 -24.28 26.37 23.13
C THR A 27 -24.68 26.29 21.65
N SER A 28 -25.01 25.10 21.15
CA SER A 28 -25.48 24.93 19.78
C SER A 28 -26.82 25.64 19.55
N ALA A 29 -27.75 25.57 20.51
CA ALA A 29 -29.04 26.25 20.44
C ALA A 29 -28.90 27.79 20.42
N THR A 30 -27.98 28.34 21.22
CA THR A 30 -27.69 29.79 21.21
C THR A 30 -27.07 30.21 19.88
N LEU A 31 -26.08 29.46 19.37
CA LEU A 31 -25.43 29.75 18.09
C LEU A 31 -26.39 29.67 16.91
N ARG A 32 -27.32 28.70 16.91
CA ARG A 32 -28.39 28.57 15.90
C ARG A 32 -29.26 29.84 15.84
N LYS A 33 -29.63 30.39 17.00
CA LYS A 33 -30.42 31.63 17.10
C LYS A 33 -29.66 32.84 16.59
N GLU A 34 -28.38 32.97 16.96
CA GLU A 34 -27.53 34.10 16.53
C GLU A 34 -27.22 34.05 15.04
N ALA A 35 -27.03 32.85 14.49
CA ALA A 35 -26.75 32.63 13.07
C ALA A 35 -28.00 32.66 12.18
N ASN A 36 -29.20 32.78 12.77
CA ASN A 36 -30.49 32.79 12.07
C ASN A 36 -30.70 31.57 11.16
N ILE A 37 -30.31 30.38 11.65
CA ILE A 37 -30.39 29.10 10.93
C ILE A 37 -31.70 28.40 11.34
N ASP A 38 -32.54 28.09 10.35
CA ASP A 38 -33.86 27.46 10.55
C ASP A 38 -33.76 26.04 11.13
N GLU A 39 -34.71 25.67 12.01
CA GLU A 39 -34.77 24.37 12.70
C GLU A 39 -35.06 23.22 11.73
N ASN A 40 -35.75 23.50 10.62
CA ASN A 40 -36.14 22.51 9.60
C ASN A 40 -35.08 22.38 8.49
N ALA A 41 -33.82 22.19 8.88
CA ALA A 41 -32.74 22.07 7.92
C ALA A 41 -32.86 20.82 7.06
N ASP A 42 -32.53 20.98 5.77
CA ASP A 42 -32.46 19.88 4.80
C ASP A 42 -31.54 18.77 5.34
N PRO A 43 -32.04 17.53 5.53
CA PRO A 43 -31.25 16.41 6.02
C PRO A 43 -29.97 16.17 5.21
N ASN A 44 -29.98 16.50 3.92
CA ASN A 44 -28.80 16.38 3.06
C ASN A 44 -27.67 17.34 3.44
N LYS A 45 -28.01 18.52 3.98
CA LYS A 45 -27.02 19.52 4.36
C LYS A 45 -26.29 19.13 5.64
N LEU A 46 -27.00 18.56 6.61
CA LEU A 46 -26.45 17.97 7.83
C LEU A 46 -25.47 16.83 7.53
N ALA A 47 -25.82 15.93 6.60
CA ALA A 47 -24.93 14.86 6.17
C ALA A 47 -23.63 15.38 5.52
N GLN A 48 -23.67 16.53 4.86
CA GLN A 48 -22.52 17.13 4.20
C GLN A 48 -21.54 17.82 5.17
N VAL A 49 -22.04 18.34 6.28
CA VAL A 49 -21.24 19.08 7.27
C VAL A 49 -20.78 18.23 8.46
N SER A 50 -21.30 17.02 8.59
CA SER A 50 -20.95 16.11 9.69
C SER A 50 -19.45 15.81 9.72
N GLY A 51 -18.80 16.06 10.86
CA GLY A 51 -17.36 15.83 11.07
C GLY A 51 -16.43 16.75 10.27
N LEU A 52 -16.98 17.72 9.52
CA LEU A 52 -16.22 18.57 8.60
C LEU A 52 -15.22 19.47 9.33
N LEU A 53 -15.60 19.99 10.51
CA LEU A 53 -14.75 20.88 11.29
C LEU A 53 -13.47 20.17 11.77
N GLU A 54 -13.62 18.94 12.27
CA GLU A 54 -12.52 18.12 12.78
C GLU A 54 -11.59 17.68 11.64
N LYS A 55 -12.15 17.26 10.51
CA LYS A 55 -11.42 16.98 9.26
C LYS A 55 -10.56 18.17 8.83
N LYS A 56 -11.16 19.37 8.79
CA LYS A 56 -10.43 20.57 8.37
C LYS A 56 -9.40 21.01 9.40
N TRP A 57 -9.73 20.91 10.69
CA TRP A 57 -8.80 21.24 11.77
C TRP A 57 -7.56 20.34 11.74
N THR A 58 -7.74 19.01 11.69
CA THR A 58 -6.63 18.05 11.61
C THR A 58 -5.76 18.26 10.36
N LEU A 59 -6.37 18.52 9.20
CA LEU A 59 -5.64 18.88 7.99
C LEU A 59 -4.87 20.20 8.15
N THR A 60 -5.45 21.21 8.81
CA THR A 60 -4.82 22.51 9.04
C THR A 60 -3.64 22.39 9.99
N THR A 61 -3.77 21.65 11.10
CA THR A 61 -2.67 21.39 12.04
C THR A 61 -1.53 20.65 11.36
N ARG A 62 -1.83 19.64 10.53
CA ARG A 62 -0.81 18.94 9.72
C ARG A 62 -0.12 19.88 8.73
N LEU A 63 -0.88 20.74 8.08
CA LEU A 63 -0.32 21.75 7.17
C LEU A 63 0.57 22.74 7.94
N GLN A 64 0.17 23.20 9.11
CA GLN A 64 0.96 24.10 9.96
C GLN A 64 2.26 23.44 10.43
N GLN A 65 2.20 22.19 10.92
CA GLN A 65 3.40 21.42 11.27
C GLN A 65 4.33 21.26 10.06
N LYS A 66 3.76 20.93 8.89
CA LYS A 66 4.55 20.81 7.65
C LYS A 66 5.19 22.14 7.24
N VAL A 67 4.47 23.26 7.36
CA VAL A 67 5.02 24.59 7.09
C VAL A 67 6.18 24.88 8.03
N LEU A 68 6.01 24.65 9.34
CA LEU A 68 7.07 24.82 10.34
C LEU A 68 8.30 23.96 10.02
N THR A 69 8.11 22.68 9.72
CA THR A 69 9.21 21.77 9.34
C THR A 69 9.89 22.20 8.05
N LEU A 70 9.13 22.73 7.08
CA LEU A 70 9.70 23.26 5.82
C LEU A 70 10.48 24.55 6.06
N GLU A 71 9.97 25.44 6.91
CA GLU A 71 10.66 26.66 7.34
C GLU A 71 11.97 26.33 8.06
N GLU A 72 11.98 25.35 8.98
CA GLU A 72 13.19 24.87 9.63
C GLU A 72 14.20 24.30 8.64
N LYS A 73 13.74 23.46 7.69
CA LYS A 73 14.60 22.90 6.62
C LYS A 73 15.17 24.01 5.73
N LEU A 74 14.38 25.03 5.41
CA LEU A 74 14.82 26.17 4.59
C LEU A 74 15.86 27.00 5.34
N GLN A 75 15.64 27.30 6.63
CA GLN A 75 16.62 27.97 7.48
C GLN A 75 17.91 27.16 7.66
N GLN A 76 17.83 25.84 7.68
CA GLN A 76 19.01 24.98 7.73
C GLN A 76 19.79 25.04 6.41
N MET A 77 19.10 24.96 5.26
CA MET A 77 19.72 25.12 3.96
C MET A 77 20.40 26.48 3.79
N ASP A 78 19.76 27.57 4.25
CA ASP A 78 20.36 28.90 4.20
C ASP A 78 21.63 28.97 5.06
N ARG A 79 21.64 28.36 6.25
CA ARG A 79 22.83 28.25 7.11
C ARG A 79 23.95 27.44 6.47
N GLU A 80 23.63 26.35 5.78
CA GLU A 80 24.59 25.52 5.05
C GLU A 80 25.17 26.27 3.85
N ALA A 81 24.35 27.04 3.13
CA ALA A 81 24.79 27.89 2.02
C ALA A 81 25.70 29.04 2.50
N LEU A 82 25.37 29.69 3.61
CA LEU A 82 26.17 30.75 4.23
C LEU A 82 27.50 30.24 4.80
N SER A 83 27.56 29.01 5.29
CA SER A 83 28.77 28.42 5.89
C SER A 83 29.76 27.84 4.88
N GLY A 84 29.43 27.83 3.59
CA GLY A 84 30.31 27.33 2.53
C GLY A 84 30.66 25.84 2.64
N ALA A 85 29.87 25.08 3.42
CA ALA A 85 30.01 23.64 3.51
C ALA A 85 29.65 23.01 2.15
N PRO A 86 30.41 22.03 1.65
CA PRO A 86 30.02 21.32 0.45
C PRO A 86 28.63 20.72 0.70
N THR A 87 27.63 21.21 -0.05
CA THR A 87 26.31 20.59 -0.05
C THR A 87 26.52 19.15 -0.46
N ARG A 88 26.40 18.22 0.49
CA ARG A 88 26.56 16.79 0.23
C ARG A 88 25.62 16.47 -0.93
N ASP A 89 26.17 16.16 -2.10
CA ASP A 89 25.37 15.84 -3.27
C ASP A 89 24.32 14.82 -2.83
N LYS A 90 23.05 15.13 -3.09
CA LYS A 90 21.94 14.26 -2.69
C LYS A 90 22.17 12.92 -3.39
N ARG A 91 22.65 11.94 -2.63
CA ARG A 91 22.90 10.58 -3.12
C ARG A 91 21.66 10.08 -3.82
N GLN A 92 21.87 9.55 -5.02
CA GLN A 92 20.78 8.99 -5.82
C GLN A 92 20.15 7.80 -5.08
N PRO A 93 18.87 7.47 -5.34
CA PRO A 93 18.20 6.33 -4.71
C PRO A 93 18.99 5.02 -4.79
N ASP A 94 19.79 4.85 -5.84
CA ASP A 94 20.64 3.67 -6.08
C ASP A 94 21.81 3.54 -5.09
N GLU A 95 22.15 4.60 -4.35
CA GLU A 95 23.24 4.64 -3.37
C GLU A 95 22.75 4.62 -1.91
N TRP A 96 21.44 4.53 -1.67
CA TRP A 96 20.87 4.53 -0.32
C TRP A 96 21.15 3.24 0.42
N ILE A 97 21.95 3.34 1.48
CA ILE A 97 22.28 2.22 2.37
C ILE A 97 21.73 2.53 3.77
N PRO A 98 20.84 1.68 4.33
CA PRO A 98 20.36 1.84 5.70
C PRO A 98 21.52 1.63 6.68
N ARG A 99 21.66 2.53 7.66
CA ARG A 99 22.71 2.43 8.69
C ARG A 99 22.11 2.41 10.09
N PRO A 100 22.65 1.58 11.00
CA PRO A 100 22.32 1.69 12.42
C PRO A 100 22.82 3.02 13.04
N PRO A 101 22.20 3.48 14.13
CA PRO A 101 21.01 2.92 14.78
C PRO A 101 19.72 3.21 13.98
N GLU A 102 18.69 2.38 14.18
CA GLU A 102 17.34 2.68 13.66
C GLU A 102 16.86 4.05 14.17
N ARG A 103 16.12 4.78 13.32
CA ARG A 103 15.58 6.10 13.68
C ARG A 103 14.39 5.95 14.62
N TYR A 104 13.49 5.03 14.31
CA TYR A 104 12.34 4.70 15.15
C TYR A 104 12.16 3.20 15.25
N GLN A 105 11.74 2.76 16.43
CA GLN A 105 11.24 1.42 16.70
C GLN A 105 9.77 1.53 17.12
N LEU A 106 8.87 1.12 16.23
CA LEU A 106 7.43 1.23 16.41
C LEU A 106 6.91 -0.07 17.01
N ASN A 107 6.29 0.05 18.18
CA ASN A 107 5.74 -1.07 18.94
C ASN A 107 4.23 -0.86 19.10
N GLY A 108 3.44 -1.91 18.87
CA GLY A 108 2.00 -1.84 19.14
C GLY A 108 1.14 -2.93 18.49
N HIS A 109 1.69 -3.75 17.61
CA HIS A 109 1.06 -5.02 17.22
C HIS A 109 1.17 -6.03 18.36
N ARG A 110 0.18 -6.92 18.49
CA ARG A 110 0.15 -7.95 19.56
C ARG A 110 0.78 -9.28 19.14
N LEU A 111 0.86 -9.49 17.83
CA LEU A 111 1.35 -10.70 17.19
C LEU A 111 2.32 -10.32 16.05
N PRO A 112 3.01 -11.28 15.43
CA PRO A 112 3.99 -11.02 14.37
C PRO A 112 3.48 -10.06 13.29
N VAL A 113 4.34 -9.16 12.84
CA VAL A 113 4.05 -8.24 11.74
C VAL A 113 4.38 -8.96 10.43
N THR A 114 3.36 -9.19 9.61
CA THR A 114 3.45 -9.95 8.36
C THR A 114 3.93 -9.08 7.21
N LYS A 115 3.51 -7.81 7.16
CA LYS A 115 3.91 -6.86 6.12
C LYS A 115 3.99 -5.43 6.64
N VAL A 116 4.90 -4.66 6.06
CA VAL A 116 4.96 -3.20 6.19
C VAL A 116 5.19 -2.59 4.81
N ILE A 117 4.49 -1.49 4.50
CA ILE A 117 4.61 -0.73 3.24
C ILE A 117 4.53 0.77 3.49
N PHE A 118 5.22 1.55 2.65
CA PHE A 118 5.05 2.99 2.57
C PHE A 118 3.79 3.36 1.81
N HIS A 119 3.16 4.46 2.23
CA HIS A 119 2.12 5.10 1.45
C HIS A 119 2.74 5.90 0.28
N PRO A 120 2.18 5.85 -0.95
CA PRO A 120 2.79 6.45 -2.14
C PRO A 120 2.71 7.98 -2.23
N VAL A 121 2.05 8.66 -1.29
CA VAL A 121 1.88 10.13 -1.29
C VAL A 121 2.11 10.76 0.10
N PHE A 122 1.36 10.33 1.12
CA PHE A 122 1.50 10.79 2.50
C PHE A 122 2.70 10.19 3.23
N ASN A 123 3.17 10.89 4.27
CA ASN A 123 4.30 10.50 5.12
C ASN A 123 3.89 9.42 6.14
N VAL A 124 3.33 8.32 5.64
CA VAL A 124 2.70 7.30 6.48
C VAL A 124 3.16 5.92 6.02
N ILE A 125 3.28 5.00 6.96
CA ILE A 125 3.44 3.58 6.70
C ILE A 125 2.22 2.82 7.18
N ALA A 126 1.88 1.76 6.44
CA ALA A 126 0.89 0.78 6.85
C ALA A 126 1.59 -0.52 7.22
N SER A 127 1.18 -1.14 8.32
CA SER A 127 1.64 -2.45 8.74
C SER A 127 0.46 -3.38 8.98
N CYS A 128 0.61 -4.65 8.66
CA CYS A 128 -0.38 -5.67 8.98
C CYS A 128 0.23 -6.82 9.78
N SER A 129 -0.62 -7.53 10.52
CA SER A 129 -0.18 -8.51 11.50
C SER A 129 -1.13 -9.70 11.59
N GLU A 130 -0.63 -10.77 12.20
CA GLU A 130 -1.41 -11.91 12.65
C GLU A 130 -2.43 -11.54 13.74
N ASP A 131 -2.38 -10.33 14.32
CA ASP A 131 -3.39 -9.81 15.26
C ASP A 131 -4.71 -9.37 14.61
N CYS A 132 -4.91 -9.72 13.33
CA CYS A 132 -6.07 -9.38 12.49
C CYS A 132 -6.23 -7.87 12.23
N THR A 133 -5.23 -7.05 12.54
CA THR A 133 -5.29 -5.60 12.35
C THR A 133 -4.30 -5.09 11.33
N VAL A 134 -4.67 -3.97 10.69
CA VAL A 134 -3.74 -3.11 9.97
C VAL A 134 -3.54 -1.85 10.81
N LYS A 135 -2.30 -1.43 11.04
CA LYS A 135 -1.95 -0.21 11.77
C LYS A 135 -1.27 0.79 10.86
N ILE A 136 -1.55 2.05 11.11
CA ILE A 136 -1.08 3.19 10.33
C ILE A 136 -0.21 4.05 11.25
N TRP A 137 0.98 4.41 10.78
CA TRP A 137 1.98 5.13 11.55
C TRP A 137 2.56 6.27 10.73
N ASP A 138 2.83 7.41 11.38
CA ASP A 138 3.65 8.45 10.79
C ASP A 138 5.12 8.05 10.96
N PHE A 139 5.85 7.91 9.85
CA PHE A 139 7.26 7.50 9.89
C PHE A 139 8.22 8.67 10.11
N GLU A 140 7.75 9.92 10.01
CA GLU A 140 8.57 11.11 10.26
C GLU A 140 8.63 11.45 11.75
N SER A 141 7.51 11.27 12.47
CA SER A 141 7.42 11.44 13.94
C SER A 141 7.58 10.12 14.72
N GLY A 142 7.28 8.98 14.11
CA GLY A 142 7.24 7.68 14.79
C GLY A 142 5.96 7.44 15.59
N GLU A 143 4.93 8.27 15.40
CA GLU A 143 3.67 8.17 16.14
C GLU A 143 2.68 7.20 15.51
N PHE A 144 1.89 6.53 16.37
CA PHE A 144 0.77 5.70 15.96
C PHE A 144 -0.42 6.59 15.59
N GLU A 145 -0.93 6.46 14.35
CA GLU A 145 -2.10 7.24 13.93
C GLU A 145 -3.41 6.49 14.23
N ARG A 146 -3.59 5.30 13.64
CA ARG A 146 -4.86 4.57 13.72
C ARG A 146 -4.72 3.08 13.43
N SER A 147 -5.78 2.34 13.77
CA SER A 147 -5.92 0.91 13.46
C SER A 147 -7.16 0.67 12.63
N ILE A 148 -7.00 -0.08 11.55
CA ILE A 148 -8.06 -0.57 10.68
C ILE A 148 -8.35 -2.02 11.10
N LYS A 149 -9.62 -2.27 11.45
CA LYS A 149 -10.10 -3.58 11.91
C LYS A 149 -11.25 -4.05 11.03
N GLY A 150 -11.36 -5.36 10.83
CA GLY A 150 -12.51 -5.97 10.15
C GLY A 150 -12.22 -7.32 9.48
N HIS A 151 -10.95 -7.71 9.36
CA HIS A 151 -10.61 -9.12 9.10
C HIS A 151 -10.89 -9.97 10.33
N THR A 152 -11.32 -11.21 10.11
CA THR A 152 -11.63 -12.15 11.21
C THR A 152 -10.45 -13.03 11.59
N ASP A 153 -9.39 -13.04 10.76
CA ASP A 153 -8.17 -13.81 10.95
C ASP A 153 -6.94 -13.02 10.47
N ALA A 154 -5.75 -13.58 10.67
CA ALA A 154 -4.44 -12.99 10.41
C ALA A 154 -4.35 -12.31 9.03
N VAL A 155 -4.01 -11.01 9.02
CA VAL A 155 -3.79 -10.27 7.78
C VAL A 155 -2.41 -10.62 7.25
N GLN A 156 -2.34 -11.16 6.04
CA GLN A 156 -1.12 -11.72 5.47
C GLN A 156 -0.32 -10.68 4.67
N ASP A 157 -1.01 -9.77 3.97
CA ASP A 157 -0.37 -8.78 3.13
C ASP A 157 -1.28 -7.57 2.90
N ILE A 158 -0.66 -6.46 2.53
CA ILE A 158 -1.31 -5.18 2.24
C ILE A 158 -0.65 -4.51 1.03
N ASN A 159 -1.44 -3.74 0.27
CA ASN A 159 -0.94 -3.00 -0.88
C ASN A 159 -1.76 -1.73 -1.15
N PHE A 160 -1.09 -0.61 -1.35
CA PHE A 160 -1.74 0.63 -1.81
C PHE A 160 -1.89 0.63 -3.32
N ASN A 161 -2.96 1.26 -3.82
CA ASN A 161 -3.02 1.66 -5.21
C ASN A 161 -2.06 2.84 -5.49
N ALA A 162 -1.73 3.08 -6.77
CA ALA A 162 -0.80 4.14 -7.16
C ALA A 162 -1.22 5.54 -6.66
N SER A 163 -2.52 5.80 -6.52
CA SER A 163 -3.04 7.07 -5.99
C SER A 163 -2.93 7.22 -4.46
N GLY A 164 -2.71 6.12 -3.73
CA GLY A 164 -2.75 6.07 -2.26
C GLY A 164 -4.15 6.15 -1.64
N LYS A 165 -5.20 6.30 -2.45
CA LYS A 165 -6.58 6.44 -1.93
C LYS A 165 -7.17 5.13 -1.43
N LEU A 166 -6.74 4.00 -1.99
CA LEU A 166 -7.27 2.69 -1.65
C LEU A 166 -6.15 1.82 -1.10
N LEU A 167 -6.45 1.13 -0.01
CA LEU A 167 -5.62 0.09 0.57
C LEU A 167 -6.33 -1.25 0.35
N VAL A 168 -5.61 -2.23 -0.18
CA VAL A 168 -6.10 -3.61 -0.31
C VAL A 168 -5.38 -4.47 0.71
N SER A 169 -6.13 -5.27 1.47
CA SER A 169 -5.57 -6.24 2.42
C SER A 169 -6.11 -7.63 2.13
N CYS A 170 -5.31 -8.65 2.41
CA CYS A 170 -5.73 -10.04 2.31
C CYS A 170 -5.43 -10.80 3.61
N SER A 171 -6.23 -11.83 3.90
CA SER A 171 -6.18 -12.52 5.19
C SER A 171 -6.29 -14.05 5.06
N ALA A 172 -5.92 -14.73 6.14
CA ALA A 172 -6.20 -16.14 6.37
C ALA A 172 -7.70 -16.45 6.44
N ASP A 173 -8.56 -15.43 6.64
CA ASP A 173 -10.03 -15.56 6.60
C ASP A 173 -10.60 -15.80 5.18
N MET A 174 -9.73 -16.04 4.19
CA MET A 174 -10.03 -16.27 2.77
C MET A 174 -10.62 -15.05 2.05
N SER A 175 -10.67 -13.89 2.71
CA SER A 175 -11.20 -12.65 2.15
C SER A 175 -10.11 -11.68 1.74
N ILE A 176 -10.46 -10.82 0.80
CA ILE A 176 -9.68 -9.66 0.39
C ILE A 176 -10.55 -8.43 0.57
N LYS A 177 -10.08 -7.44 1.31
CA LYS A 177 -10.84 -6.23 1.63
C LYS A 177 -10.18 -5.02 0.99
N ILE A 178 -11.01 -4.12 0.48
CA ILE A 178 -10.58 -2.81 -0.01
C ILE A 178 -11.08 -1.76 0.97
N TRP A 179 -10.15 -0.91 1.40
CA TRP A 179 -10.38 0.14 2.37
C TRP A 179 -10.18 1.50 1.70
N ASP A 180 -11.07 2.44 1.98
CA ASP A 180 -10.88 3.82 1.60
C ASP A 180 -9.90 4.46 2.58
N PHE A 181 -8.66 4.72 2.16
CA PHE A 181 -7.63 5.27 3.03
C PHE A 181 -7.88 6.76 3.36
N VAL A 182 -8.58 7.50 2.50
CA VAL A 182 -8.82 8.94 2.67
C VAL A 182 -10.07 9.21 3.49
N ASN A 183 -11.15 8.45 3.27
CA ASN A 183 -12.40 8.65 4.00
C ASN A 183 -12.48 7.83 5.30
N SER A 184 -11.53 6.92 5.55
CA SER A 184 -11.49 6.11 6.78
C SER A 184 -11.14 6.87 8.06
N TYR A 185 -10.78 8.16 7.99
CA TYR A 185 -10.42 8.94 9.18
C TYR A 185 -11.56 9.06 10.20
N GLU A 186 -12.82 8.91 9.79
CA GLU A 186 -13.98 9.04 10.69
C GLU A 186 -14.49 7.71 11.28
N SER A 187 -14.04 6.55 10.79
CA SER A 187 -14.68 5.26 11.10
C SER A 187 -13.74 4.09 11.41
N ASN A 188 -12.46 4.33 11.72
CA ASN A 188 -11.46 3.26 11.95
C ASN A 188 -11.36 2.25 10.78
N GLY A 189 -11.49 2.76 9.54
CA GLY A 189 -11.42 1.93 8.34
C GLY A 189 -12.79 1.56 7.78
N TYR A 190 -13.28 2.36 6.83
CA TYR A 190 -14.45 1.97 6.05
C TYR A 190 -14.05 0.94 4.98
N CYS A 191 -14.48 -0.30 5.18
CA CYS A 191 -14.36 -1.36 4.17
C CYS A 191 -15.32 -1.06 3.03
N VAL A 192 -14.78 -0.69 1.87
CA VAL A 192 -15.55 -0.34 0.68
C VAL A 192 -16.09 -1.60 0.00
N GLN A 193 -15.27 -2.65 -0.05
CA GLN A 193 -15.58 -3.89 -0.75
C GLN A 193 -14.93 -5.09 -0.06
N ASN A 194 -15.61 -6.23 -0.15
CA ASN A 194 -15.17 -7.50 0.37
C ASN A 194 -15.25 -8.56 -0.74
N PHE A 195 -14.11 -9.12 -1.11
CA PHE A 195 -13.99 -10.14 -2.15
C PHE A 195 -13.79 -11.50 -1.50
N VAL A 196 -14.62 -12.46 -1.92
CA VAL A 196 -14.57 -13.86 -1.45
C VAL A 196 -14.56 -14.75 -2.68
N GLY A 197 -13.71 -15.77 -2.68
CA GLY A 197 -13.64 -16.72 -3.78
C GLY A 197 -12.40 -17.63 -3.79
N HIS A 198 -11.40 -17.35 -2.95
CA HIS A 198 -10.40 -18.34 -2.58
C HIS A 198 -11.00 -19.37 -1.59
N THR A 199 -10.48 -20.59 -1.60
CA THR A 199 -10.96 -21.68 -0.72
C THR A 199 -10.06 -21.94 0.48
N ASP A 200 -8.98 -21.17 0.62
CA ASP A 200 -7.96 -21.27 1.67
C ASP A 200 -7.25 -19.90 1.79
N TRP A 201 -6.34 -19.76 2.76
CA TRP A 201 -5.72 -18.50 3.16
C TRP A 201 -5.14 -17.72 1.99
N VAL A 202 -5.45 -16.43 1.91
CA VAL A 202 -4.92 -15.54 0.88
C VAL A 202 -3.57 -15.00 1.37
N ARG A 203 -2.49 -15.40 0.69
CA ARG A 203 -1.10 -15.12 1.06
C ARG A 203 -0.64 -13.73 0.68
N MET A 204 -1.05 -13.25 -0.49
CA MET A 204 -0.53 -12.00 -1.00
C MET A 204 -1.51 -11.33 -1.96
N VAL A 205 -1.46 -9.99 -2.02
CA VAL A 205 -2.28 -9.17 -2.91
C VAL A 205 -1.44 -8.06 -3.56
N ARG A 206 -1.61 -7.82 -4.86
CA ARG A 206 -0.90 -6.75 -5.58
C ARG A 206 -1.85 -6.02 -6.51
N VAL A 207 -1.88 -4.70 -6.42
CA VAL A 207 -2.61 -3.83 -7.34
C VAL A 207 -1.74 -3.61 -8.59
N ASN A 208 -2.36 -3.62 -9.78
CA ASN A 208 -1.67 -3.32 -11.02
C ASN A 208 -1.32 -1.82 -11.10
N GLY A 209 -0.32 -1.42 -11.90
CA GLY A 209 0.15 -0.05 -12.03
C GLY A 209 -0.94 0.96 -12.42
N THR A 210 -1.92 0.54 -13.23
CA THR A 210 -3.08 1.36 -13.62
C THR A 210 -4.09 1.54 -12.48
N GLY A 211 -4.10 0.66 -11.49
CA GLY A 211 -5.08 0.64 -10.41
C GLY A 211 -6.46 0.06 -10.77
N SER A 212 -6.66 -0.46 -12.00
CA SER A 212 -7.94 -1.03 -12.43
C SER A 212 -8.18 -2.47 -11.96
N HIS A 213 -7.10 -3.22 -11.73
CA HIS A 213 -7.14 -4.63 -11.34
C HIS A 213 -6.19 -4.91 -10.18
N PHE A 214 -6.44 -6.00 -9.47
CA PHE A 214 -5.50 -6.57 -8.52
C PHE A 214 -5.44 -8.08 -8.66
N ALA A 215 -4.30 -8.66 -8.31
CA ALA A 215 -4.08 -10.09 -8.25
C ALA A 215 -3.95 -10.54 -6.79
N SER A 216 -4.41 -11.74 -6.50
CA SER A 216 -4.23 -12.41 -5.21
C SER A 216 -3.76 -13.85 -5.39
N CYS A 217 -3.00 -14.35 -4.42
CA CYS A 217 -2.56 -15.74 -4.41
C CYS A 217 -2.85 -16.42 -3.07
N SER A 218 -3.07 -17.73 -3.09
CA SER A 218 -3.59 -18.46 -1.92
C SER A 218 -2.92 -19.83 -1.73
N ASN A 219 -3.13 -20.38 -0.54
CA ASN A 219 -2.90 -21.79 -0.21
C ASN A 219 -3.66 -22.75 -1.13
N ASP A 220 -4.78 -22.31 -1.72
CA ASP A 220 -5.58 -23.11 -2.66
C ASP A 220 -4.89 -23.38 -4.00
N LYS A 221 -3.61 -22.97 -4.13
CA LYS A 221 -2.73 -23.18 -5.29
C LYS A 221 -3.13 -22.37 -6.51
N THR A 222 -4.10 -21.46 -6.36
CA THR A 222 -4.57 -20.60 -7.45
C THR A 222 -4.09 -19.16 -7.28
N ILE A 223 -4.08 -18.47 -8.41
CA ILE A 223 -3.96 -17.02 -8.46
C ILE A 223 -5.25 -16.49 -9.06
N LYS A 224 -5.82 -15.45 -8.46
CA LYS A 224 -7.05 -14.82 -8.95
C LYS A 224 -6.78 -13.35 -9.29
N VAL A 225 -7.31 -12.91 -10.42
CA VAL A 225 -7.28 -11.52 -10.85
C VAL A 225 -8.68 -10.95 -10.82
N TRP A 226 -8.81 -9.82 -10.14
CA TRP A 226 -10.06 -9.17 -9.79
C TRP A 226 -10.10 -7.76 -10.38
N SER A 227 -11.30 -7.29 -10.73
CA SER A 227 -11.53 -5.89 -11.07
C SER A 227 -11.71 -5.07 -9.79
N MET A 228 -11.12 -3.88 -9.75
CA MET A 228 -11.28 -2.91 -8.67
C MET A 228 -12.58 -2.10 -8.79
N ASP A 229 -13.30 -2.20 -9.92
CA ASP A 229 -14.48 -1.37 -10.17
C ASP A 229 -15.67 -1.84 -9.35
N LYS A 230 -16.38 -0.88 -8.73
CA LYS A 230 -17.58 -1.17 -7.92
C LYS A 230 -18.68 -1.89 -8.68
N GLN A 231 -18.83 -1.57 -9.96
CA GLN A 231 -19.85 -2.18 -10.81
C GLN A 231 -19.50 -3.63 -11.19
N ASN A 232 -18.20 -3.93 -11.31
CA ASN A 232 -17.69 -5.24 -11.71
C ASN A 232 -17.19 -6.08 -10.53
N ALA A 233 -17.37 -5.63 -9.28
CA ALA A 233 -16.88 -6.32 -8.09
C ALA A 233 -17.47 -7.73 -7.93
N ASN A 234 -18.69 -7.95 -8.45
CA ASN A 234 -19.36 -9.26 -8.46
C ASN A 234 -19.00 -10.12 -9.69
N SER A 235 -18.16 -9.62 -10.60
CA SER A 235 -17.68 -10.41 -11.72
C SER A 235 -16.78 -11.55 -11.21
N LYS A 236 -16.91 -12.72 -11.83
CA LYS A 236 -16.08 -13.87 -11.48
C LYS A 236 -14.62 -13.55 -11.80
N PRO A 237 -13.67 -13.71 -10.86
CA PRO A 237 -12.27 -13.42 -11.12
C PRO A 237 -11.69 -14.37 -12.16
N LYS A 238 -10.78 -13.85 -12.99
CA LYS A 238 -9.93 -14.71 -13.83
C LYS A 238 -9.06 -15.55 -12.90
N THR A 239 -9.07 -16.87 -13.08
CA THR A 239 -8.33 -17.80 -12.22
C THR A 239 -7.20 -18.44 -13.02
N LEU A 240 -5.97 -18.28 -12.55
CA LEU A 240 -4.79 -18.90 -13.11
C LEU A 240 -4.48 -20.14 -12.28
N VAL A 241 -4.43 -21.29 -12.95
CA VAL A 241 -4.19 -22.60 -12.34
C VAL A 241 -2.96 -23.21 -12.99
N GLY A 242 -2.08 -23.78 -12.17
CA GLY A 242 -0.95 -24.55 -12.67
C GLY A 242 0.14 -24.84 -11.65
N HIS A 243 0.17 -24.13 -10.52
CA HIS A 243 1.03 -24.50 -9.40
C HIS A 243 0.52 -25.76 -8.70
N ASP A 244 1.45 -26.62 -8.26
CA ASP A 244 1.11 -27.88 -7.57
C ASP A 244 1.02 -27.70 -6.04
N HIS A 245 1.41 -26.53 -5.55
CA HIS A 245 1.43 -26.17 -4.14
C HIS A 245 1.08 -24.68 -3.93
N VAL A 246 0.86 -24.32 -2.65
CA VAL A 246 0.67 -22.95 -2.13
C VAL A 246 1.49 -21.92 -2.89
N VAL A 247 0.81 -20.87 -3.37
CA VAL A 247 1.45 -19.73 -4.03
C VAL A 247 1.75 -18.66 -2.99
N GLU A 248 3.03 -18.38 -2.79
CA GLU A 248 3.54 -17.50 -1.72
C GLU A 248 3.67 -16.05 -2.18
N SER A 249 3.97 -15.83 -3.46
CA SER A 249 4.20 -14.49 -3.99
C SER A 249 3.67 -14.34 -5.41
N ILE A 250 3.31 -13.11 -5.72
CA ILE A 250 2.83 -12.59 -7.00
C ILE A 250 3.40 -11.20 -7.25
N PHE A 251 3.66 -10.86 -8.51
CA PHE A 251 4.19 -9.55 -8.87
C PHE A 251 3.72 -9.16 -10.26
N TRP A 252 3.12 -7.98 -10.39
CA TRP A 252 2.78 -7.39 -11.68
C TRP A 252 4.06 -6.93 -12.36
N VAL A 253 4.25 -7.39 -13.59
CA VAL A 253 5.38 -6.96 -14.39
C VAL A 253 5.15 -5.51 -14.86
N PRO A 254 6.09 -4.58 -14.60
CA PRO A 254 6.03 -3.24 -15.19
C PRO A 254 6.13 -3.31 -16.71
N ASP A 255 5.42 -2.43 -17.41
CA ASP A 255 5.35 -2.44 -18.89
C ASP A 255 6.73 -2.42 -19.55
N ALA A 256 7.69 -1.69 -18.97
CA ALA A 256 9.08 -1.63 -19.43
C ALA A 256 9.77 -3.01 -19.45
N PHE A 257 9.36 -3.94 -18.59
CA PHE A 257 9.91 -5.29 -18.49
C PHE A 257 9.13 -6.32 -19.32
N THR A 258 7.86 -6.04 -19.63
CA THR A 258 6.98 -6.93 -20.41
C THR A 258 7.58 -7.29 -21.76
N ALA A 259 8.20 -6.33 -22.45
CA ALA A 259 8.86 -6.55 -23.74
C ALA A 259 9.98 -7.62 -23.67
N SER A 260 10.72 -7.68 -22.55
CA SER A 260 11.79 -8.68 -22.36
C SER A 260 11.27 -10.10 -22.10
N ILE A 261 9.99 -10.24 -21.71
CA ILE A 261 9.35 -11.52 -21.39
C ILE A 261 8.65 -12.10 -22.62
N VAL A 262 7.83 -11.28 -23.27
CA VAL A 262 6.95 -11.70 -24.36
C VAL A 262 7.67 -11.60 -25.73
N GLY A 263 8.78 -10.87 -25.80
CA GLY A 263 9.49 -10.59 -27.05
C GLY A 263 8.84 -9.43 -27.83
N ALA A 264 9.45 -9.06 -28.96
CA ALA A 264 8.97 -7.97 -29.83
C ALA A 264 7.59 -8.23 -30.47
N ASP A 265 7.10 -9.47 -30.41
CA ASP A 265 5.78 -9.92 -30.89
C ASP A 265 4.68 -9.81 -29.82
N ALA A 266 4.94 -9.09 -28.71
CA ALA A 266 3.89 -8.79 -27.74
C ALA A 266 2.66 -8.21 -28.45
N PRO A 267 1.43 -8.68 -28.14
CA PRO A 267 0.23 -8.15 -28.77
C PRO A 267 0.17 -6.64 -28.50
N LYS A 268 0.37 -5.86 -29.56
CA LYS A 268 0.17 -4.41 -29.54
C LYS A 268 -1.31 -4.18 -29.26
N GLU A 269 -1.61 -3.54 -28.14
CA GLU A 269 -2.89 -2.92 -27.78
C GLU A 269 -4.12 -3.57 -28.47
N SER A 270 -4.70 -4.61 -27.88
CA SER A 270 -5.97 -5.11 -28.40
C SER A 270 -7.08 -4.15 -27.98
N LYS A 271 -7.54 -3.31 -28.91
CA LYS A 271 -8.79 -2.55 -28.74
C LYS A 271 -9.97 -3.52 -28.80
N MET A 272 -10.40 -4.04 -27.66
CA MET A 272 -11.77 -4.50 -27.48
C MET A 272 -12.45 -3.59 -26.46
N ASN A 273 -13.50 -2.92 -26.90
CA ASN A 273 -14.40 -2.10 -26.06
C ASN A 273 -13.82 -0.83 -25.43
N GLY A 274 -13.00 -0.07 -26.15
CA GLY A 274 -12.66 1.32 -25.78
C GLY A 274 -11.63 1.47 -24.66
N ASP A 275 -11.39 0.44 -23.86
CA ASP A 275 -10.27 0.37 -22.91
C ASP A 275 -9.07 -0.34 -23.57
N VAL A 276 -7.93 0.34 -23.61
CA VAL A 276 -6.67 -0.24 -24.09
C VAL A 276 -6.16 -1.18 -22.99
N GLU A 277 -6.52 -2.47 -23.06
CA GLU A 277 -5.93 -3.48 -22.18
C GLU A 277 -4.51 -3.81 -22.65
N THR A 278 -3.51 -3.19 -22.02
CA THR A 278 -2.11 -3.57 -22.18
C THR A 278 -1.90 -5.01 -21.73
N PRO A 279 -1.09 -5.84 -22.42
CA PRO A 279 -0.82 -7.21 -22.01
C PRO A 279 -0.20 -7.20 -20.62
N SER A 280 -0.97 -7.69 -19.64
CA SER A 280 -0.56 -7.67 -18.25
C SER A 280 0.04 -9.02 -17.89
N VAL A 281 1.36 -9.02 -17.64
CA VAL A 281 2.08 -10.21 -17.22
C VAL A 281 2.16 -10.25 -15.71
N LEU A 282 1.86 -11.41 -15.13
CA LEU A 282 2.02 -11.66 -13.72
C LEU A 282 3.11 -12.72 -13.51
N ILE A 283 3.95 -12.51 -12.49
CA ILE A 283 4.92 -13.50 -12.03
C ILE A 283 4.42 -14.06 -10.72
N SER A 284 4.51 -15.36 -10.51
CA SER A 284 4.22 -16.00 -9.22
C SER A 284 5.36 -16.90 -8.77
N ALA A 285 5.47 -17.06 -7.46
CA ALA A 285 6.40 -17.95 -6.79
C ALA A 285 5.63 -18.88 -5.83
N SER A 286 5.97 -20.16 -5.82
CA SER A 286 5.25 -21.17 -5.07
C SER A 286 6.18 -22.09 -4.28
N ARG A 287 5.59 -22.75 -3.29
CA ARG A 287 6.20 -23.87 -2.55
C ARG A 287 6.46 -25.10 -3.42
N ASP A 288 5.95 -25.15 -4.65
CA ASP A 288 6.33 -26.21 -5.61
C ASP A 288 7.74 -26.04 -6.18
N ARG A 289 8.50 -25.03 -5.69
CA ARG A 289 9.86 -24.65 -6.10
C ARG A 289 9.94 -23.94 -7.45
N SER A 290 8.78 -23.62 -8.05
CA SER A 290 8.69 -22.99 -9.35
C SER A 290 8.37 -21.50 -9.25
N ILE A 291 8.85 -20.77 -10.25
CA ILE A 291 8.43 -19.40 -10.55
C ILE A 291 7.73 -19.45 -11.91
N ARG A 292 6.49 -18.97 -11.98
CA ARG A 292 5.68 -19.02 -13.20
C ARG A 292 5.36 -17.63 -13.71
N PHE A 293 5.34 -17.52 -15.03
CA PHE A 293 4.97 -16.31 -15.75
C PHE A 293 3.62 -16.53 -16.42
N TRP A 294 2.73 -15.58 -16.27
CA TRP A 294 1.35 -15.70 -16.70
C TRP A 294 0.97 -14.55 -17.60
N ASP A 295 0.31 -14.88 -18.69
CA ASP A 295 -0.48 -13.91 -19.44
C ASP A 295 -1.89 -13.88 -18.84
N VAL A 296 -2.25 -12.74 -18.26
CA VAL A 296 -3.55 -12.56 -17.59
C VAL A 296 -4.70 -12.42 -18.59
N LEU A 297 -4.44 -11.95 -19.82
CA LEU A 297 -5.50 -11.84 -20.83
C LEU A 297 -5.96 -13.22 -21.26
N ASN A 298 -5.00 -14.08 -21.61
CA ASN A 298 -5.26 -15.43 -22.10
C ASN A 298 -5.36 -16.48 -20.99
N CYS A 299 -5.07 -16.11 -19.73
CA CYS A 299 -5.02 -17.03 -18.59
C CYS A 299 -4.08 -18.22 -18.81
N THR A 300 -2.96 -18.01 -19.50
CA THR A 300 -1.99 -19.05 -19.85
C THR A 300 -0.67 -18.86 -19.11
N CYS A 301 0.00 -19.97 -18.80
CA CYS A 301 1.36 -19.96 -18.30
C CYS A 301 2.32 -19.81 -19.49
N LEU A 302 3.07 -18.71 -19.54
CA LEU A 302 4.04 -18.41 -20.60
C LEU A 302 5.28 -19.31 -20.50
N PHE A 303 5.88 -19.37 -19.32
CA PHE A 303 6.99 -20.26 -19.02
C PHE A 303 7.20 -20.40 -17.51
N VAL A 304 8.02 -21.38 -17.15
CA VAL A 304 8.35 -21.73 -15.77
C VAL A 304 9.85 -21.67 -15.59
N LEU A 305 10.31 -20.99 -14.53
CA LEU A 305 11.69 -21.05 -14.08
C LEU A 305 11.77 -22.05 -12.93
N LEU A 306 12.60 -23.07 -13.11
CA LEU A 306 12.93 -24.07 -12.11
C LEU A 306 14.39 -23.90 -11.70
N GLY A 307 14.67 -24.08 -10.41
CA GLY A 307 16.05 -24.08 -9.95
C GLY A 307 16.20 -24.00 -8.44
N HIS A 308 15.24 -23.39 -7.72
CA HIS A 308 15.26 -23.45 -6.25
C HIS A 308 15.11 -24.89 -5.77
N ASP A 309 15.84 -25.23 -4.70
CA ASP A 309 15.83 -26.58 -4.14
C ASP A 309 14.73 -26.76 -3.09
N ASN A 310 14.12 -25.64 -2.66
CA ASN A 310 13.04 -25.57 -1.70
C ASN A 310 12.04 -24.46 -2.07
N TRP A 311 11.04 -24.22 -1.21
CA TRP A 311 9.95 -23.28 -1.45
C TRP A 311 10.41 -21.89 -1.84
N VAL A 312 9.83 -21.34 -2.91
CA VAL A 312 10.12 -19.96 -3.33
C VAL A 312 9.17 -19.02 -2.59
N ARG A 313 9.72 -18.09 -1.81
CA ARG A 313 8.97 -17.21 -0.91
C ARG A 313 8.62 -15.87 -1.52
N SER A 314 9.52 -15.31 -2.31
CA SER A 314 9.30 -14.00 -2.90
C SER A 314 10.03 -13.87 -4.23
N VAL A 315 9.46 -13.03 -5.09
CA VAL A 315 9.96 -12.75 -6.44
C VAL A 315 9.76 -11.28 -6.77
N ARG A 316 10.78 -10.62 -7.32
CA ARG A 316 10.76 -9.19 -7.70
C ARG A 316 11.57 -8.93 -8.95
N VAL A 317 11.11 -8.00 -9.78
CA VAL A 317 11.88 -7.50 -10.94
C VAL A 317 12.85 -6.44 -10.45
N HIS A 318 14.10 -6.50 -10.92
CA HIS A 318 15.11 -5.49 -10.65
C HIS A 318 14.72 -4.16 -11.33
N PRO A 319 14.89 -2.98 -10.70
CA PRO A 319 14.50 -1.69 -11.26
C PRO A 319 15.05 -1.42 -12.68
N GLY A 320 16.27 -1.88 -12.95
CA GLY A 320 16.90 -1.80 -14.27
C GLY A 320 16.30 -2.71 -15.36
N GLY A 321 15.22 -3.45 -15.09
CA GLY A 321 14.44 -4.14 -16.12
C GLY A 321 15.15 -5.29 -16.86
N LYS A 322 16.26 -5.81 -16.34
CA LYS A 322 17.01 -6.92 -16.98
C LYS A 322 16.93 -8.23 -16.21
N TYR A 323 16.81 -8.13 -14.89
CA TYR A 323 16.94 -9.27 -13.99
C TYR A 323 15.70 -9.45 -13.14
N LEU A 324 15.45 -10.69 -12.77
CA LEU A 324 14.51 -11.05 -11.73
C LEU A 324 15.29 -11.60 -10.55
N ILE A 325 14.83 -11.28 -9.36
CA ILE A 325 15.39 -11.75 -8.11
C ILE A 325 14.32 -12.59 -7.42
N SER A 326 14.69 -13.78 -6.99
CA SER A 326 13.85 -14.65 -6.16
C SER A 326 14.59 -15.08 -4.91
N VAL A 327 13.84 -15.36 -3.85
CA VAL A 327 14.36 -15.88 -2.58
C VAL A 327 13.52 -17.07 -2.13
N GLY A 328 14.16 -18.04 -1.50
CA GLY A 328 13.50 -19.26 -1.05
C GLY A 328 14.05 -19.84 0.25
N ASP A 329 13.36 -20.87 0.75
CA ASP A 329 13.69 -21.57 2.00
C ASP A 329 14.97 -22.43 1.88
N ASP A 330 15.57 -22.49 0.69
CA ASP A 330 16.91 -23.03 0.46
C ASP A 330 18.02 -22.08 0.94
N LYS A 331 17.64 -20.96 1.58
CA LYS A 331 18.53 -19.89 2.09
C LYS A 331 19.27 -19.16 0.97
N THR A 332 18.79 -19.31 -0.27
CA THR A 332 19.39 -18.67 -1.44
C THR A 332 18.54 -17.54 -1.99
N MET A 333 19.23 -16.51 -2.46
CA MET A 333 18.71 -15.52 -3.39
C MET A 333 19.24 -15.86 -4.78
N ARG A 334 18.35 -15.98 -5.76
CA ARG A 334 18.70 -16.30 -7.14
C ARG A 334 18.40 -15.13 -8.05
N ILE A 335 19.34 -14.84 -8.93
CA ILE A 335 19.23 -13.79 -9.95
C ILE A 335 19.05 -14.49 -11.30
N TRP A 336 17.99 -14.13 -12.02
CA TRP A 336 17.59 -14.73 -13.28
C TRP A 336 17.74 -13.73 -14.42
N SER A 337 18.31 -14.18 -15.54
CA SER A 337 18.30 -13.44 -16.81
C SER A 337 16.96 -13.64 -17.48
N MET A 338 16.25 -12.57 -17.87
CA MET A 338 15.07 -12.76 -18.74
C MET A 338 15.44 -13.08 -20.17
N GLU A 339 16.50 -12.47 -20.70
CA GLU A 339 17.03 -12.74 -22.03
C GLU A 339 17.31 -14.23 -22.26
N HIS A 340 17.90 -14.91 -21.28
CA HIS A 340 18.31 -16.32 -21.39
C HIS A 340 17.42 -17.28 -20.59
N LYS A 341 16.39 -16.77 -19.89
CA LYS A 341 15.48 -17.53 -19.02
C LYS A 341 16.17 -18.52 -18.08
N ARG A 342 17.31 -18.13 -17.50
CA ARG A 342 18.13 -18.99 -16.63
C ARG A 342 18.62 -18.25 -15.38
N CYS A 343 18.88 -19.02 -14.33
CA CYS A 343 19.58 -18.51 -13.16
C CYS A 343 21.03 -18.19 -13.54
N ILE A 344 21.45 -16.93 -13.34
CA ILE A 344 22.83 -16.48 -13.58
C ILE A 344 23.66 -16.61 -12.31
N LYS A 345 23.06 -16.27 -11.16
CA LYS A 345 23.78 -16.20 -9.89
C LYS A 345 22.91 -16.71 -8.76
N VAL A 346 23.54 -17.48 -7.88
CA VAL A 346 22.98 -17.92 -6.60
C VAL A 346 23.82 -17.27 -5.51
N LEU A 347 23.14 -16.63 -4.56
CA LEU A 347 23.74 -15.93 -3.43
C LEU A 347 23.15 -16.50 -2.16
N GLN A 348 23.96 -16.70 -1.13
CA GLN A 348 23.45 -17.04 0.20
C GLN A 348 22.92 -15.76 0.84
N ALA A 349 21.61 -15.71 1.10
CA ALA A 349 20.95 -14.47 1.46
C ALA A 349 21.01 -14.21 2.97
N HIS A 350 20.50 -15.14 3.79
CA HIS A 350 20.38 -14.94 5.24
C HIS A 350 20.40 -16.25 6.04
N ASN A 351 20.75 -16.12 7.34
CA ASN A 351 20.70 -17.19 8.33
C ASN A 351 19.40 -17.20 9.16
N GLN A 352 18.55 -16.18 9.03
CA GLN A 352 17.28 -16.00 9.78
C GLN A 352 16.20 -15.34 8.89
N PHE A 353 14.93 -15.42 9.33
CA PHE A 353 13.76 -14.95 8.58
C PHE A 353 13.48 -13.45 8.78
N VAL A 354 13.40 -12.70 7.68
CA VAL A 354 12.88 -11.31 7.66
C VAL A 354 11.48 -11.36 7.05
N THR A 355 10.47 -10.79 7.74
CA THR A 355 9.07 -10.91 7.27
C THR A 355 8.75 -9.95 6.12
N SER A 356 9.21 -8.70 6.20
CA SER A 356 9.06 -7.73 5.12
C SER A 356 10.11 -6.62 5.19
N ILE A 357 10.43 -6.09 4.02
CA ILE A 357 11.19 -4.87 3.81
C ILE A 357 10.47 -4.03 2.75
N ASP A 358 10.46 -2.71 2.93
CA ASP A 358 10.01 -1.76 1.92
C ASP A 358 10.89 -0.51 1.91
N PHE A 359 11.10 0.05 0.72
CA PHE A 359 11.91 1.24 0.50
C PHE A 359 11.01 2.41 0.12
N HIS A 360 11.27 3.58 0.68
CA HIS A 360 10.51 4.77 0.28
C HIS A 360 10.95 5.21 -1.11
N TYR A 361 9.99 5.38 -2.02
CA TYR A 361 10.22 5.63 -3.44
C TYR A 361 10.89 6.99 -3.76
N LYS A 362 10.95 7.93 -2.80
CA LYS A 362 11.51 9.29 -2.96
C LYS A 362 12.48 9.74 -1.87
N LEU A 363 12.45 9.08 -0.73
CA LEU A 363 13.11 9.56 0.48
C LEU A 363 14.07 8.46 0.93
N PRO A 364 15.19 8.81 1.58
CA PRO A 364 16.17 7.84 2.03
C PRO A 364 15.68 7.11 3.29
N TYR A 365 14.53 6.44 3.21
CA TYR A 365 13.98 5.66 4.30
C TYR A 365 13.72 4.22 3.88
N VAL A 366 13.98 3.32 4.81
CA VAL A 366 13.67 1.90 4.69
C VAL A 366 12.87 1.49 5.91
N VAL A 367 11.86 0.65 5.72
CA VAL A 367 11.14 0.02 6.81
C VAL A 367 11.31 -1.47 6.76
N THR A 368 11.49 -2.05 7.94
CA THR A 368 11.60 -3.49 8.13
C THR A 368 10.63 -3.93 9.21
N SER A 369 9.95 -5.05 8.99
CA SER A 369 9.13 -5.70 10.00
C SER A 369 9.72 -7.05 10.39
N SER A 370 9.40 -7.48 11.61
CA SER A 370 9.91 -8.72 12.19
C SER A 370 8.81 -9.51 12.91
N VAL A 371 9.10 -10.79 13.15
CA VAL A 371 8.25 -11.70 13.94
C VAL A 371 8.17 -11.27 15.41
N ASP A 372 9.16 -10.49 15.89
CA ASP A 372 9.20 -9.92 17.24
C ASP A 372 8.16 -8.83 17.51
N THR A 373 7.22 -8.61 16.57
CA THR A 373 6.14 -7.61 16.60
C THR A 373 6.59 -6.16 16.40
N THR A 374 7.89 -5.94 16.17
CA THR A 374 8.46 -4.60 15.99
C THR A 374 8.53 -4.20 14.51
N ILE A 375 8.42 -2.90 14.27
CA ILE A 375 8.68 -2.27 12.97
C ILE A 375 9.81 -1.28 13.19
N LYS A 376 10.85 -1.34 12.37
CA LYS A 376 11.97 -0.41 12.44
C LYS A 376 11.99 0.49 11.21
N VAL A 377 12.16 1.78 11.45
CA VAL A 377 12.35 2.82 10.43
C VAL A 377 13.83 3.19 10.40
N TRP A 378 14.45 3.08 9.24
CA TRP A 378 15.86 3.34 9.02
C TRP A 378 16.04 4.54 8.12
N GLU A 379 16.97 5.42 8.48
CA GLU A 379 17.44 6.48 7.59
C GLU A 379 18.64 5.96 6.78
N CYS A 380 18.59 6.16 5.47
CA CYS A 380 19.67 5.84 4.56
C CYS A 380 20.59 7.05 4.41
N ARG A 381 21.91 6.82 4.36
CA ARG A 381 22.90 7.89 4.29
C ARG A 381 23.80 7.80 3.08
#